data_AF-A0AAW9AXR6-F1
#
_entry.id   AF-A0AAW9AXR6-F1
#
_cell.length_a   1.000
_cell.length_b   1.000
_cell.length_c   1.000
_cell.angle_alpha   90.00
_cell.angle_beta   90.00
_cell.angle_gamma   90.00
#
_symmetry.space_group_name_H-M   'P 1'
#
loop_
_entity.id
_entity.type
_entity.pdbx_description
1 polymer ?
#
loop_
_entity_poly.entity_id
_entity_poly.type
_entity_poly.pdbx_seq_one_letter_code
_entity_poly.pdbx_strand_id
1 'polypeptide(L)' 'MTKEELLEKIESKEAQLLKAQSENTAWNRGKYNKSSIAEVSKVFVSSLQSEIADLENQLSKLES' A
#
# COMPACT_ATOMS: atom_id res chain seq x y z
N MET A 1 -8.65 -18.28 2.90
CA MET A 1 -8.42 -17.22 3.88
C MET A 1 -9.77 -16.91 4.49
N THR A 2 -9.86 -16.83 5.81
CA THR A 2 -11.11 -16.45 6.48
C THR A 2 -11.37 -14.95 6.34
N LYS A 3 -12.56 -14.50 6.71
CA LYS A 3 -12.91 -13.08 6.77
C LYS A 3 -11.95 -12.32 7.70
N GLU A 4 -11.70 -12.89 8.88
CA GLU A 4 -10.83 -12.31 9.91
C GLU A 4 -9.39 -12.20 9.40
N GLU A 5 -8.87 -13.25 8.77
CA GLU A 5 -7.52 -13.23 8.17
C GLU A 5 -7.38 -12.18 7.05
N LEU A 6 -8.45 -11.92 6.28
CA LEU A 6 -8.46 -10.87 5.26
C LEU A 6 -8.42 -9.48 5.89
N LEU A 7 -9.24 -9.25 6.93
CA LEU A 7 -9.28 -7.98 7.66
C LEU A 7 -7.93 -7.66 8.32
N GLU A 8 -7.33 -8.64 9.00
CA GLU A 8 -5.99 -8.48 9.61
C GLU A 8 -4.92 -8.14 8.56
N LYS A 9 -4.99 -8.74 7.37
CA LYS A 9 -4.06 -8.43 6.28
C LYS A 9 -4.30 -7.04 5.69
N ILE A 10 -5.56 -6.63 5.51
CA ILE A 10 -5.89 -5.29 5.04
C ILE A 10 -5.33 -4.26 6.03
N GLU A 11 -5.61 -4.40 7.33
CA GLU A 11 -5.10 -3.49 8.36
C GLU A 11 -3.56 -3.42 8.36
N SER A 12 -2.90 -4.58 8.27
CA SER A 12 -1.43 -4.63 8.18
C SER A 12 -0.89 -3.91 6.94
N LYS A 13 -1.57 -4.05 5.80
CA LYS A 13 -1.17 -3.41 4.53
C LYS A 13 -1.46 -1.92 4.53
N GLU A 14 -2.55 -1.47 5.14
CA GLU A 14 -2.86 -0.05 5.33
C GLU A 14 -1.82 0.64 6.21
N ALA A 15 -1.38 -0.02 7.29
CA ALA A 15 -0.29 0.49 8.13
C ALA A 15 1.04 0.60 7.34
N GLN A 16 1.35 -0.38 6.50
CA GLN A 16 2.50 -0.32 5.59
C GLN A 16 2.35 0.82 4.58
N LEU A 17 1.16 1.01 4.01
CA LEU A 17 0.87 2.07 3.04
C LEU A 17 1.07 3.45 3.66
N LEU A 18 0.57 3.67 4.88
CA LEU A 18 0.73 4.95 5.59
C LEU A 18 2.22 5.32 5.77
N LYS A 19 3.04 4.34 6.15
CA LYS A 19 4.49 4.53 6.28
C LYS A 19 5.13 4.80 4.92
N ALA A 20 4.80 4.00 3.90
CA ALA A 20 5.33 4.15 2.55
C ALA A 20 4.97 5.50 1.92
N GLN A 21 3.76 6.02 2.15
CA GLN A 21 3.34 7.35 1.69
C GLN A 21 4.14 8.48 2.34
N SER A 22 4.45 8.34 3.62
CA SER A 22 5.29 9.30 4.35
C SER A 22 6.72 9.33 3.78
N GLU A 23 7.33 8.16 3.56
CA GLU A 23 8.65 8.04 2.94
C GLU A 23 8.64 8.54 1.49
N ASN A 24 7.63 8.16 0.71
CA ASN A 24 7.46 8.61 -0.67
C ASN A 24 7.41 10.14 -0.76
N THR A 25 6.67 10.77 0.16
CA THR A 25 6.60 12.24 0.24
C THR A 25 7.97 12.85 0.54
N ALA A 26 8.73 12.27 1.47
CA ALA A 26 10.07 12.74 1.82
C ALA A 26 11.04 12.66 0.63
N TRP A 27 11.02 11.56 -0.12
CA TRP A 27 11.88 11.40 -1.30
C TRP A 27 11.47 12.29 -2.47
N ASN A 28 10.18 12.57 -2.65
CA ASN A 28 9.65 13.23 -3.85
C ASN A 28 9.43 14.75 -3.71
N ARG A 29 9.44 15.32 -2.51
CA ARG A 29 9.21 16.77 -2.32
C ARG A 29 10.48 17.64 -2.41
N GLY A 30 11.67 17.02 -2.51
CA GLY A 30 12.94 17.74 -2.38
C GLY A 30 13.96 17.46 -3.47
N LYS A 31 15.23 17.78 -3.17
CA LYS A 31 16.41 17.59 -4.04
C LYS A 31 16.53 16.16 -4.61
N TYR A 32 16.01 15.17 -3.90
CA TYR A 32 16.10 13.76 -4.25
C TYR A 32 14.93 13.27 -5.13
N ASN A 33 14.03 14.13 -5.61
CA ASN A 33 12.85 13.72 -6.39
C ASN A 33 13.15 13.05 -7.74
N LYS A 34 14.39 13.18 -8.25
CA LYS A 34 14.89 12.50 -9.46
C LYS A 34 15.78 11.30 -9.15
N SER A 35 15.97 10.97 -7.88
CA SER A 35 16.76 9.80 -7.49
C SER A 35 15.98 8.51 -7.76
N SER A 36 16.70 7.40 -7.91
CA SER A 36 16.09 6.08 -8.05
C SER A 36 15.18 5.73 -6.87
N ILE A 37 15.52 6.18 -5.65
CA ILE A 37 14.71 5.89 -4.46
C ILE A 37 13.33 6.58 -4.49
N ALA A 38 13.26 7.77 -5.10
CA ALA A 38 12.01 8.50 -5.27
C ALA A 38 11.06 7.80 -6.26
N GLU A 39 11.61 7.11 -7.26
CA GLU A 39 10.81 6.33 -8.21
C GLU A 39 10.39 4.99 -7.62
N VAL A 40 11.31 4.28 -6.95
CA VAL A 40 11.02 3.04 -6.23
C VAL A 40 9.93 3.25 -5.17
N SER A 41 9.97 4.37 -4.44
CA SER A 41 8.95 4.66 -3.42
C SER A 41 7.55 4.83 -4.01
N LYS A 42 7.41 5.40 -5.22
CA LYS A 42 6.10 5.49 -5.91
C LYS A 42 5.59 4.12 -6.29
N VAL A 43 6.44 3.30 -6.92
CA VAL A 43 6.09 1.93 -7.32
C VAL A 43 5.64 1.11 -6.11
N PHE A 44 6.36 1.25 -4.99
CA PHE A 44 6.01 0.54 -3.76
C PHE A 44 4.65 0.98 -3.20
N VAL A 45 4.37 2.29 -3.16
CA VAL A 45 3.05 2.82 -2.76
C VAL A 45 1.95 2.28 -3.67
N SER A 46 2.16 2.30 -4.99
CA SER A 46 1.18 1.77 -5.94
C SER A 46 0.94 0.27 -5.76
N SER A 47 1.99 -0.52 -5.50
CA SER A 47 1.86 -1.96 -5.21
C SER A 47 0.98 -2.22 -3.99
N LEU A 48 1.22 -1.49 -2.89
CA LEU A 48 0.43 -1.64 -1.66
C LEU A 48 -1.04 -1.26 -1.87
N GLN A 49 -1.30 -0.20 -2.65
CA GLN A 49 -2.68 0.20 -2.99
C GLN A 49 -3.39 -0.87 -3.82
N SER A 50 -2.72 -1.47 -4.81
CA SER A 50 -3.27 -2.58 -5.59
C SER A 50 -3.53 -3.81 -4.73
N GLU A 51 -2.60 -4.18 -3.85
CA GLU A 51 -2.76 -5.32 -2.94
C GLU A 51 -3.95 -5.14 -1.97
N ILE A 52 -4.13 -3.94 -1.41
CA ILE A 52 -5.29 -3.63 -0.56
C ILE A 52 -6.59 -3.78 -1.36
N ALA A 53 -6.67 -3.18 -2.55
CA ALA A 53 -7.86 -3.27 -3.39
C ALA A 53 -8.20 -4.74 -3.75
N ASP A 54 -7.19 -5.57 -4.02
CA ASP A 54 -7.39 -6.99 -4.28
C ASP A 54 -7.90 -7.77 -3.05
N LEU A 55 -7.45 -7.40 -1.84
CA LEU A 55 -7.94 -7.97 -0.58
C LEU A 55 -9.37 -7.53 -0.27
N GLU A 56 -9.69 -6.25 -0.46
CA GLU A 56 -11.05 -5.71 -0.31
C GLU A 56 -12.03 -6.37 -1.30
N ASN A 57 -11.60 -6.58 -2.55
CA ASN A 57 -12.38 -7.30 -3.55
C ASN A 57 -12.63 -8.76 -3.15
N GLN A 58 -11.65 -9.43 -2.53
CA GLN A 58 -11.83 -10.78 -2.00
C GLN A 58 -12.83 -10.80 -0.83
N LEU A 59 -12.73 -9.82 0.07
CA LEU A 59 -13.64 -9.66 1.20
C LEU A 59 -15.08 -9.45 0.73
N SER A 60 -15.30 -8.53 -0.22
CA SER A 60 -16.62 -8.25 -0.78
C SER A 60 -17.27 -9.49 -1.43
N LYS A 61 -16.49 -10.33 -2.10
CA LYS A 61 -16.96 -11.59 -2.70
C LYS A 61 -17.37 -12.65 -1.67
N LEU A 62 -16.84 -12.60 -0.45
CA LEU A 62 -17.22 -13.50 0.65
C LEU A 62 -18.49 -13.03 1.37
N GLU A 63 -18.82 -11.74 1.28
CA GLU A 63 -20.02 -11.15 1.87
C GLU A 63 -21.24 -11.16 0.93
N SER A 64 -21.04 -11.53 -0.34
CA SER A 64 -22.07 -11.67 -1.37
C SER A 64 -22.60 -13.11 -1.43
#